data_AF-A0A9W5AVN8-F1
#
_entry.id   AF-A0A9W5AVN8-F1
#
_cell.length_a   1.000
_cell.length_b   1.000
_cell.length_c   1.000
_cell.angle_alpha   90.00
_cell.angle_beta   90.00
_cell.angle_gamma   90.00
#
_symmetry.space_group_name_H-M   'P 1'
#
loop_
_entity.id
_entity.type
_entity.pdbx_description
1 polymer ?
#
loop_
_entity_poly.entity_id
_entity_poly.type
_entity_poly.pdbx_seq_one_letter_code
_entity_poly.pdbx_strand_id
1 'polypeptide(L)'
;MKKGFTMIELVFVIVILGILASLAVPKLAATRDDAEAAKAAVEIKDAITQLTTYYIVNGSYPKDATNGNTKINGEDVTTLDADKVKPYSPTIAEVLGRTNPWTACIKITPSNGSEDGTTPANIKVAKKDTGTSSFCSAVRGTQAFKDWSKLTDGIQVGGSSIFKEQTN
;
A
#
# COMPACT_ATOMS: atom_id res chain seq x y z
N MET A 1 -10.87 11.02 -61.50
CA MET A 1 -10.32 9.68 -61.23
C MET A 1 -9.83 9.68 -59.78
N LYS A 2 -10.41 8.87 -58.89
CA LYS A 2 -9.91 8.76 -57.51
C LYS A 2 -8.61 7.95 -57.55
N LYS A 3 -7.48 8.55 -57.16
CA LYS A 3 -6.23 7.81 -56.95
C LYS A 3 -6.46 6.86 -55.77
N GLY A 4 -6.49 5.56 -56.05
CA GLY A 4 -6.53 4.52 -55.03
C GLY A 4 -5.16 4.40 -54.35
N PHE A 5 -5.17 4.12 -53.05
CA PHE A 5 -3.97 3.78 -52.28
C PHE A 5 -3.32 2.53 -52.90
N THR A 6 -2.01 2.51 -53.08
CA THR A 6 -1.33 1.33 -53.62
C THR A 6 -1.22 0.24 -52.54
N MET A 7 -1.27 -1.04 -52.93
CA MET A 7 -1.08 -2.14 -51.98
C MET A 7 0.30 -2.04 -51.29
N ILE A 8 1.32 -1.58 -52.00
CA ILE A 8 2.69 -1.46 -51.46
C ILE A 8 2.80 -0.36 -50.40
N GLU A 9 2.10 0.77 -50.55
CA GLU A 9 2.03 1.81 -49.51
C GLU A 9 1.38 1.28 -48.23
N LEU A 10 0.31 0.50 -48.35
CA LEU A 10 -0.37 -0.06 -47.18
C LEU A 10 0.51 -1.10 -46.46
N VAL A 11 1.25 -1.93 -47.21
CA VAL A 11 2.20 -2.90 -46.64
C VAL A 11 3.34 -2.20 -45.88
N PHE A 12 3.92 -1.13 -46.45
CA PHE A 12 5.00 -0.41 -45.78
C PHE A 12 4.54 0.24 -44.46
N VAL A 13 3.32 0.78 -44.44
CA VAL A 13 2.72 1.37 -43.23
C VAL A 13 2.56 0.34 -42.11
N ILE A 14 1.99 -0.84 -42.39
CA ILE A 14 1.79 -1.86 -41.33
C ILE A 14 3.12 -2.43 -40.83
N VAL A 15 4.15 -2.52 -41.68
CA VAL A 15 5.50 -2.96 -41.28
C VAL A 15 6.12 -1.96 -40.31
N ILE A 16 6.08 -0.66 -40.63
CA ILE A 16 6.60 0.38 -39.72
C ILE A 16 5.81 0.40 -38.40
N LEU A 17 4.47 0.33 -38.45
CA LEU A 17 3.64 0.26 -37.25
C LEU A 17 3.96 -0.98 -36.39
N GLY A 18 4.25 -2.12 -37.02
CA GLY A 18 4.66 -3.34 -36.33
C GLY A 18 5.99 -3.17 -35.57
N ILE A 19 6.99 -2.57 -36.21
CA ILE A 19 8.30 -2.31 -35.58
C ILE A 19 8.14 -1.35 -34.40
N LEU A 20 7.45 -0.22 -34.60
CA LEU A 20 7.22 0.76 -33.53
C LEU A 20 6.41 0.17 -32.36
N ALA A 21 5.40 -0.65 -32.64
CA ALA A 21 4.59 -1.31 -31.61
C ALA A 21 5.42 -2.27 -30.76
N SER A 22 6.32 -3.05 -31.37
CA SER A 22 7.16 -4.01 -30.62
C SER A 22 8.07 -3.35 -29.58
N LEU A 23 8.53 -2.11 -29.83
CA LEU A 23 9.37 -1.36 -28.89
C LEU A 23 8.52 -0.63 -27.83
N ALA A 24 7.33 -0.16 -28.21
CA ALA A 24 6.47 0.62 -27.33
C ALA A 24 5.76 -0.23 -26.26
N VAL A 25 5.26 -1.42 -26.62
CA VAL A 25 4.48 -2.29 -25.73
C VAL A 25 5.20 -2.66 -24.42
N PRO A 26 6.46 -3.17 -24.42
CA PRO A 26 7.13 -3.55 -23.18
C PRO A 26 7.40 -2.35 -22.26
N LYS A 27 7.73 -1.18 -22.84
CA LYS A 27 7.97 0.05 -22.08
C LYS A 27 6.70 0.55 -21.39
N LEU A 28 5.56 0.53 -22.11
CA LEU A 28 4.27 0.94 -21.56
C LEU A 28 3.80 0.03 -20.41
N ALA A 29 4.08 -1.27 -20.46
CA ALA A 29 3.75 -2.18 -19.37
C ALA A 29 4.53 -1.84 -18.09
N ALA A 30 5.84 -1.64 -18.18
CA ALA A 30 6.67 -1.27 -17.02
C ALA A 30 6.26 0.09 -16.42
N THR A 31 5.99 1.10 -17.26
CA THR A 31 5.57 2.42 -16.78
C THR A 31 4.20 2.40 -16.09
N ARG A 32 3.30 1.48 -16.46
CA ARG A 32 2.02 1.30 -15.76
C ARG A 32 2.21 0.76 -14.36
N ASP A 33 3.02 -0.29 -14.20
CA ASP A 33 3.34 -0.87 -12.89
C ASP A 33 3.99 0.18 -11.96
N ASP A 34 4.90 1.00 -12.49
CA ASP A 34 5.56 2.08 -11.73
C ASP A 34 4.56 3.17 -11.30
N ALA A 35 3.63 3.55 -12.18
CA ALA A 35 2.60 4.54 -11.87
C ALA A 35 1.61 4.02 -10.81
N GLU A 36 1.21 2.75 -10.92
CA GLU A 36 0.37 2.09 -9.92
C GLU A 36 1.09 1.96 -8.57
N ALA A 37 2.39 1.64 -8.58
CA ALA A 37 3.20 1.58 -7.36
C ALA A 37 3.36 2.96 -6.69
N ALA A 38 3.50 4.03 -7.47
CA ALA A 38 3.53 5.40 -6.95
C ALA A 38 2.20 5.78 -6.29
N LYS A 39 1.07 5.42 -6.91
CA LYS A 39 -0.27 5.59 -6.31
C LYS A 39 -0.38 4.81 -5.00
N ALA A 40 0.03 3.55 -5.00
CA ALA A 40 0.02 2.71 -3.81
C ALA A 40 0.83 3.33 -2.67
N ALA A 41 1.99 3.95 -2.93
CA ALA A 41 2.78 4.61 -1.89
C ALA A 41 2.01 5.71 -1.15
N VAL A 42 1.21 6.50 -1.87
CA VAL A 42 0.35 7.54 -1.29
C VAL A 42 -0.75 6.90 -0.46
N GLU A 43 -1.45 5.90 -1.01
CA GLU A 43 -2.52 5.20 -0.29
C GLU A 43 -2.04 4.50 0.99
N ILE A 44 -0.84 3.91 0.96
CA ILE A 44 -0.22 3.29 2.15
C ILE A 44 0.06 4.35 3.22
N LYS A 45 0.60 5.50 2.82
CA LYS A 45 0.86 6.62 3.75
C LYS A 45 -0.44 7.11 4.39
N ASP A 46 -1.49 7.26 3.59
CA ASP A 46 -2.79 7.70 4.06
C ASP A 46 -3.41 6.67 5.01
N ALA A 47 -3.28 5.36 4.70
CA ALA A 47 -3.74 4.29 5.56
C ALA A 47 -3.02 4.29 6.93
N ILE A 48 -1.69 4.45 6.95
CA ILE A 48 -0.90 4.57 8.19
C ILE A 48 -1.33 5.81 8.99
N THR A 49 -1.57 6.93 8.29
CA THR A 49 -2.01 8.18 8.92
C THR A 49 -3.38 8.02 9.57
N GLN A 50 -4.34 7.38 8.88
CA GLN A 50 -5.67 7.09 9.42
C GLN A 50 -5.61 6.19 10.66
N LEU A 51 -4.80 5.14 10.64
CA LEU A 51 -4.59 4.26 11.80
C LEU A 51 -3.98 5.03 12.98
N THR A 52 -3.00 5.89 12.69
CA THR A 52 -2.37 6.76 13.70
C THR A 52 -3.39 7.72 14.31
N THR A 53 -4.19 8.40 13.49
CA THR A 53 -5.27 9.29 13.95
C THR A 53 -6.30 8.53 14.78
N TYR A 54 -6.68 7.31 14.36
CA TYR A 54 -7.60 6.47 15.13
C TYR A 54 -7.05 6.20 16.53
N TYR A 55 -5.77 5.83 16.65
CA TYR A 55 -5.12 5.60 17.93
C TYR A 55 -5.07 6.87 18.79
N ILE A 56 -4.78 8.03 18.19
CA ILE A 56 -4.74 9.32 18.92
C ILE A 56 -6.11 9.66 19.50
N VAL A 57 -7.20 9.41 18.77
CA VAL A 57 -8.57 9.74 19.21
C VAL A 57 -9.09 8.74 20.23
N ASN A 58 -8.85 7.43 20.04
CA ASN A 58 -9.45 6.37 20.86
C ASN A 58 -8.51 5.87 21.96
N GLY A 59 -7.23 6.27 21.95
CA GLY A 59 -6.19 5.85 22.89
C GLY A 59 -5.74 4.39 22.75
N SER A 60 -6.47 3.56 22.00
CA SER A 60 -6.13 2.16 21.75
C SER A 60 -6.81 1.60 20.51
N TYR A 61 -6.19 0.58 19.93
CA TYR A 61 -6.74 -0.31 18.93
C TYR A 61 -7.59 -1.42 19.59
N PRO A 62 -8.75 -1.78 19.03
CA PRO A 62 -9.58 -2.87 19.55
C PRO A 62 -8.84 -4.21 19.65
N LYS A 63 -8.83 -4.78 20.87
CA LYS A 63 -8.22 -6.08 21.21
C LYS A 63 -9.15 -7.26 20.93
N ASP A 64 -10.46 -7.03 21.04
CA ASP A 64 -11.49 -8.05 20.87
C ASP A 64 -12.54 -7.59 19.86
N ALA A 65 -13.08 -8.55 19.10
CA ALA A 65 -14.20 -8.29 18.21
C ALA A 65 -15.49 -8.15 19.04
N THR A 66 -15.93 -6.91 19.26
CA THR A 66 -17.13 -6.63 20.07
C THR A 66 -18.02 -5.63 19.34
N ASN A 67 -19.35 -5.78 19.42
CA ASN A 67 -20.33 -4.83 18.86
C ASN A 67 -20.13 -4.50 17.36
N GLY A 68 -19.80 -5.50 16.54
CA GLY A 68 -19.64 -5.33 15.10
C GLY A 68 -18.27 -4.81 14.64
N ASN A 69 -17.39 -4.44 15.58
CA ASN A 69 -15.99 -4.08 15.33
C ASN A 69 -15.11 -5.33 15.27
N THR A 70 -14.05 -5.31 14.46
CA THR A 70 -13.05 -6.39 14.43
C THR A 70 -11.88 -6.07 15.34
N LYS A 71 -11.27 -7.11 15.89
CA LYS A 71 -9.92 -6.99 16.45
C LYS A 71 -8.99 -6.51 15.34
N ILE A 72 -8.21 -5.48 15.63
CA ILE A 72 -7.11 -5.02 14.75
C ILE A 72 -5.77 -4.99 15.50
N ASN A 73 -5.78 -4.97 16.84
CA ASN A 73 -4.55 -4.98 17.62
C ASN A 73 -3.75 -6.27 17.38
N GLY A 74 -2.57 -6.12 16.80
CA GLY A 74 -1.68 -7.21 16.42
C GLY A 74 -2.10 -7.97 15.15
N GLU A 75 -3.16 -7.54 14.47
CA GLU A 75 -3.64 -8.18 13.24
C GLU A 75 -3.10 -7.48 11.98
N ASP A 76 -2.96 -8.22 10.88
CA ASP A 76 -2.68 -7.63 9.57
C ASP A 76 -3.97 -7.01 9.02
N VAL A 77 -4.11 -5.68 9.11
CA VAL A 77 -5.31 -4.99 8.63
C VAL A 77 -5.53 -5.14 7.11
N THR A 78 -4.51 -5.59 6.38
CA THR A 78 -4.59 -5.81 4.93
C THR A 78 -5.26 -7.15 4.55
N THR A 79 -5.54 -8.04 5.52
CA THR A 79 -6.26 -9.31 5.30
C THR A 79 -7.67 -9.31 5.88
N LEU A 80 -8.03 -8.28 6.63
CA LEU A 80 -9.31 -8.18 7.30
C LEU A 80 -10.43 -7.81 6.31
N ASP A 81 -11.66 -8.12 6.69
CA ASP A 81 -12.85 -7.76 5.93
C ASP A 81 -12.95 -6.23 5.74
N ALA A 82 -13.24 -5.80 4.52
CA ALA A 82 -13.24 -4.38 4.16
C ALA A 82 -14.25 -3.55 4.98
N ASP A 83 -15.44 -4.09 5.24
CA ASP A 83 -16.46 -3.40 6.03
C ASP A 83 -16.04 -3.26 7.50
N LYS A 84 -15.25 -4.23 7.99
CA LYS A 84 -14.70 -4.22 9.34
C LYS A 84 -13.49 -3.31 9.50
N VAL A 85 -12.71 -3.07 8.44
CA VAL A 85 -11.55 -2.16 8.48
C VAL A 85 -11.93 -0.70 8.24
N LYS A 86 -13.03 -0.45 7.52
CA LYS A 86 -13.50 0.88 7.13
C LYS A 86 -13.52 1.93 8.26
N PRO A 87 -13.91 1.62 9.51
CA PRO A 87 -13.88 2.60 10.61
C PRO A 87 -12.48 3.05 11.01
N TYR A 88 -11.44 2.24 10.74
CA TYR A 88 -10.05 2.51 11.11
C TYR A 88 -9.24 3.08 9.94
N SER A 89 -9.48 2.55 8.74
CA SER A 89 -8.90 3.07 7.50
C SER A 89 -9.89 2.86 6.34
N PRO A 90 -10.64 3.89 5.93
CA PRO A 90 -11.45 3.82 4.73
C PRO A 90 -10.62 3.55 3.47
N THR A 91 -9.35 4.01 3.44
CA THR A 91 -8.44 3.76 2.32
C THR A 91 -8.18 2.26 2.14
N ILE A 92 -7.90 1.52 3.22
CA ILE A 92 -7.70 0.06 3.13
C ILE A 92 -8.98 -0.62 2.63
N ALA A 93 -10.14 -0.24 3.17
CA ALA A 93 -11.43 -0.81 2.76
C ALA A 93 -11.69 -0.61 1.25
N GLU A 94 -11.36 0.56 0.70
CA GLU A 94 -11.55 0.87 -0.71
C GLU A 94 -10.63 0.05 -1.63
N VAL A 95 -9.39 -0.22 -1.19
CA VAL A 95 -8.41 -0.92 -2.04
C VAL A 95 -8.61 -2.43 -2.06
N LEU A 96 -9.20 -3.03 -1.02
CA LEU A 96 -9.35 -4.48 -0.89
C LEU A 96 -10.18 -5.13 -2.01
N GLY A 97 -11.05 -4.39 -2.70
CA GLY A 97 -11.84 -4.88 -3.83
C GLY A 97 -11.20 -4.72 -5.22
N ARG A 98 -9.98 -4.18 -5.32
CA ARG A 98 -9.34 -3.89 -6.61
C ARG A 98 -8.60 -5.11 -7.17
N THR A 99 -8.39 -5.15 -8.50
CA THR A 99 -7.74 -6.27 -9.22
C THR A 99 -6.27 -6.49 -8.84
N ASN A 100 -5.53 -5.43 -8.47
CA ASN A 100 -4.13 -5.49 -8.02
C ASN A 100 -3.92 -4.59 -6.80
N PRO A 101 -4.39 -4.99 -5.61
CA PRO A 101 -4.32 -4.13 -4.45
C PRO A 101 -2.93 -4.27 -3.81
N TRP A 102 -2.35 -3.16 -3.38
CA TRP A 102 -1.06 -3.17 -2.67
C TRP A 102 -1.13 -3.94 -1.34
N THR A 103 -2.33 -4.19 -0.81
CA THR A 103 -2.60 -5.04 0.37
C THR A 103 -2.18 -6.50 0.19
N ALA A 104 -1.99 -6.96 -1.05
CA ALA A 104 -1.40 -8.27 -1.34
C ALA A 104 0.14 -8.26 -1.18
N CYS A 105 0.76 -7.08 -1.27
CA CYS A 105 2.22 -6.93 -1.31
C CYS A 105 2.83 -6.62 0.07
N ILE A 106 2.09 -5.97 0.95
CA ILE A 106 2.58 -5.56 2.27
C ILE A 106 1.57 -5.95 3.35
N LYS A 107 2.05 -6.06 4.58
CA LYS A 107 1.23 -6.20 5.78
C LYS A 107 1.39 -4.96 6.66
N ILE A 108 0.28 -4.51 7.24
CA ILE A 108 0.25 -3.39 8.18
C ILE A 108 -0.34 -3.93 9.48
N THR A 109 0.43 -3.86 10.56
CA THR A 109 0.06 -4.45 11.84
C THR A 109 0.11 -3.37 12.92
N PRO A 110 -1.03 -2.75 13.28
CA PRO A 110 -1.11 -1.84 14.41
C PRO A 110 -1.04 -2.63 15.72
N SER A 111 -0.37 -2.10 16.73
CA SER A 111 -0.21 -2.69 18.06
C SER A 111 -0.33 -1.61 19.14
N ASN A 112 -1.05 -1.92 20.22
CA ASN A 112 -1.18 -1.10 21.42
C ASN A 112 0.09 -1.03 22.27
N GLY A 113 1.12 -1.80 21.93
CA GLY A 113 2.28 -1.96 22.79
C GLY A 113 1.96 -2.83 24.02
N SER A 114 2.90 -2.87 24.96
CA SER A 114 2.77 -3.65 26.20
C SER A 114 1.88 -2.92 27.19
N GLU A 115 1.06 -3.67 27.92
CA GLU A 115 0.26 -3.14 29.03
C GLU A 115 1.14 -2.55 30.14
N ASP A 116 2.38 -3.07 30.26
CA ASP A 116 3.39 -2.59 31.22
C ASP A 116 4.13 -1.32 30.74
N GLY A 117 3.79 -0.77 29.58
CA GLY A 117 4.40 0.45 29.03
C GLY A 117 5.84 0.28 28.52
N THR A 118 6.39 -0.94 28.54
CA THR A 118 7.75 -1.26 28.09
C THR A 118 7.93 -1.21 26.58
N THR A 119 6.85 -1.46 25.82
CA THR A 119 6.82 -1.25 24.38
C THR A 119 5.74 -0.23 24.03
N PRO A 120 6.09 0.86 23.33
CA PRO A 120 5.12 1.84 22.90
C PRO A 120 4.18 1.26 21.84
N ALA A 121 2.98 1.82 21.75
CA ALA A 121 2.08 1.52 20.65
C ALA A 121 2.73 1.88 19.33
N ASN A 122 2.62 0.98 18.36
CA ASN A 122 3.31 1.09 17.09
C ASN A 122 2.48 0.56 15.93
N ILE A 123 2.86 0.96 14.72
CA ILE A 123 2.37 0.38 13.47
C ILE A 123 3.56 -0.24 12.75
N LYS A 124 3.53 -1.57 12.58
CA LYS A 124 4.57 -2.29 11.83
C LYS A 124 4.14 -2.45 10.38
N VAL A 125 5.03 -2.08 9.47
CA VAL A 125 4.85 -2.29 8.03
C VAL A 125 5.90 -3.28 7.57
N ALA A 126 5.49 -4.38 6.95
CA ALA A 126 6.41 -5.42 6.53
C ALA A 126 6.00 -6.01 5.18
N LYS A 127 6.93 -6.75 4.56
CA LYS A 127 6.64 -7.51 3.35
C LYS A 127 5.67 -8.66 3.64
N LYS A 128 4.80 -8.97 2.69
CA LYS A 128 3.94 -10.15 2.70
C LYS A 128 4.50 -11.18 1.71
N ASP A 129 4.86 -12.37 2.18
CA ASP A 129 5.66 -13.31 1.38
C ASP A 129 4.92 -13.89 0.15
N THR A 130 3.60 -13.67 0.05
CA THR A 130 2.76 -14.14 -1.07
C THR A 130 2.81 -13.25 -2.33
N GLY A 131 3.35 -12.03 -2.25
CA GLY A 131 3.39 -11.09 -3.39
C GLY A 131 4.67 -11.20 -4.21
N THR A 132 4.67 -11.98 -5.29
CA THR A 132 5.82 -12.18 -6.22
C THR A 132 5.67 -11.44 -7.55
N SER A 133 4.65 -10.59 -7.72
CA SER A 133 4.42 -9.84 -8.96
C SER A 133 5.44 -8.71 -9.17
N SER A 134 5.60 -8.27 -10.44
CA SER A 134 6.34 -7.05 -10.81
C SER A 134 5.84 -5.84 -10.02
N PHE A 135 4.51 -5.71 -9.91
CA PHE A 135 3.84 -4.70 -9.10
C PHE A 135 4.27 -4.73 -7.63
N CYS A 136 4.27 -5.89 -6.96
CA CYS A 136 4.70 -5.95 -5.56
C CYS A 136 6.18 -5.59 -5.37
N SER A 137 7.02 -5.89 -6.36
CA SER A 137 8.42 -5.48 -6.37
C SER A 137 8.54 -3.95 -6.52
N ALA A 138 7.73 -3.33 -7.38
CA ALA A 138 7.67 -1.89 -7.56
C ALA A 138 7.17 -1.18 -6.28
N VAL A 139 6.07 -1.65 -5.67
CA VAL A 139 5.52 -1.11 -4.41
C VAL A 139 6.55 -1.17 -3.28
N ARG A 140 7.21 -2.31 -3.10
CA ARG A 140 8.27 -2.48 -2.07
C ARG A 140 9.57 -1.74 -2.44
N GLY A 141 9.75 -1.40 -3.71
CA GLY A 141 10.86 -0.60 -4.21
C GLY A 141 10.78 0.88 -3.81
N THR A 142 9.59 1.36 -3.43
CA THR A 142 9.37 2.75 -3.02
C THR A 142 10.19 3.11 -1.77
N GLN A 143 10.69 4.35 -1.73
CA GLN A 143 11.52 4.82 -0.63
C GLN A 143 10.76 4.77 0.72
N ALA A 144 9.50 5.19 0.72
CA ALA A 144 8.65 5.15 1.92
C ALA A 144 8.54 3.75 2.51
N PHE A 145 8.27 2.73 1.68
CA PHE A 145 8.20 1.35 2.17
C PHE A 145 9.55 0.87 2.72
N LYS A 146 10.65 1.16 2.02
CA LYS A 146 12.00 0.80 2.49
C LYS A 146 12.29 1.39 3.86
N ASP A 147 11.90 2.63 4.10
CA ASP A 147 12.13 3.29 5.38
C ASP A 147 11.25 2.68 6.48
N TRP A 148 9.97 2.44 6.23
CA TRP A 148 9.08 1.80 7.21
C TRP A 148 9.47 0.36 7.52
N SER A 149 9.87 -0.41 6.51
CA SER A 149 10.25 -1.82 6.68
C SER A 149 11.54 -2.03 7.49
N LYS A 150 12.38 -0.99 7.62
CA LYS A 150 13.59 -1.01 8.44
C LYS A 150 13.33 -0.66 9.90
N LEU A 151 12.16 -0.14 10.25
CA LEU A 151 11.80 0.19 11.62
C LEU A 151 11.47 -1.09 12.39
N THR A 152 12.44 -1.63 13.13
CA THR A 152 12.28 -2.84 13.96
C THR A 152 11.14 -2.71 14.97
N ASP A 153 11.02 -1.52 15.57
CA ASP A 153 9.99 -1.20 16.56
C ASP A 153 8.69 -0.67 15.92
N GLY A 154 8.65 -0.54 14.60
CA GLY A 154 7.55 0.08 13.86
C GLY A 154 7.47 1.60 14.03
N ILE A 155 6.44 2.19 13.46
CA ILE A 155 6.12 3.62 13.57
C ILE A 155 5.45 3.83 14.93
N GLN A 156 6.06 4.57 15.84
CA GLN A 156 5.49 4.83 17.17
C GLN A 156 4.27 5.76 17.09
N VAL A 157 3.17 5.37 17.71
CA VAL A 157 1.89 6.12 17.74
C VAL A 157 1.40 6.45 19.16
N GLY A 158 1.98 5.82 20.20
CA GLY A 158 1.67 6.10 21.60
C GLY A 158 2.87 5.85 22.52
N GLY A 159 2.89 6.47 23.71
CA GLY A 159 3.91 6.27 24.75
C GLY A 159 4.61 7.57 25.19
N SER A 160 5.33 7.50 26.32
CA SER A 160 6.11 8.61 26.89
C SER A 160 7.22 9.15 25.98
N SER A 161 7.56 8.45 24.90
CA SER A 161 8.51 8.91 23.88
C SER A 161 7.96 9.99 22.94
N ILE A 162 6.64 10.12 22.81
CA ILE A 162 6.00 11.16 21.98
C ILE A 162 5.93 12.49 22.72
N PHE A 163 5.82 12.43 24.05
CA PHE A 163 5.86 13.56 24.97
C PHE A 163 7.07 13.47 25.89
N LYS A 164 8.27 13.26 25.34
CA LYS A 164 9.47 13.58 26.12
C LYS A 164 9.48 15.10 26.30
N GLU A 165 8.84 15.54 27.38
CA GLU A 165 9.06 16.85 27.98
C GLU A 165 10.58 17.01 28.04
N GLN A 166 11.11 18.03 27.37
CA GLN A 166 12.51 18.41 27.54
C GLN A 166 12.63 18.99 28.94
N THR A 167 12.68 18.13 29.95
CA THR A 167 13.15 18.52 31.27
C THR A 167 14.63 18.84 31.12
N ASN A 168 14.89 20.14 31.12
CA ASN A 168 16.18 20.81 31.16
C ASN A 168 17.03 20.33 32.36
#